data_AF-A0A1J5TC75-F1
#
_entry.id   AF-A0A1J5TC75-F1
#
_cell.length_a   1.000
_cell.length_b   1.000
_cell.length_c   1.000
_cell.angle_alpha   90.00
_cell.angle_beta   90.00
_cell.angle_gamma   90.00
#
_symmetry.space_group_name_H-M   'P 1'
#
loop_
_entity.id
_entity.type
_entity.pdbx_description
1 polymer ?
#
loop_
_entity_poly.entity_id
_entity_poly.type
_entity_poly.pdbx_seq_one_letter_code
_entity_poly.pdbx_strand_id
1 'polypeptide(L)'
;MPYLRTSRLIQRQHGAAFIIMLVILIMGVSIYLVSSLSKVTLQTARNEKSSDLLAQAKEIVIGYAVNGTGGTRPGDLMIPDVLSSTETPPYNYDGVTEGGCLDASKTSSTPIPGLPVIGGGASNWTNMRCLGRMPWKSFNVPLGSPSENDPTGFMPWYAVSANLVDPTHVTPLNSELLNTDNTLHGPNNYPPAPHPWLTVRDMNGNVLSNRVAFVIIIPGATLPGQSRPLSASQGGPGLGGANQYLDSITVPPTCTAPCVPGTYNNFDMDDDFIMGDEHRWIASTSNPGQQIEDPNYHFNDKLLYVTIDELMPLIEKRIAREVKGCLDNYASNASNTNNRYPWAASVTDNTPFPVNLGDPSRPGAYGTNFGRIPESPDTSTTSGSTPPTGTLLTYIQAVQTALNNYLSNTNSTTLSTLRNKGDTLKDYAQSIGQATTDPARAAGITADNCTGLSCTSTLQSQLTTAMGGGTPDPSMPANWTTPACISLFTSPGSYWADWRDLVFYQVTTNYQPGGGANALLQISGSGNPNGGNGTYRASVIVAGKKLGTQTRANPYVDPPNDYLANPISEFSADPLFVTNAHSDTTLTTSFITYKTSDPYYQNINDLVLCLDGKGINPTSQCN
;
A
#
# COMPACT_ATOMS: atom_id res chain seq x y z
N MET A 1 8.89 -104.86 54.73
CA MET A 1 8.31 -103.52 54.93
C MET A 1 8.97 -102.92 56.17
N PRO A 2 9.63 -101.74 56.11
CA PRO A 2 8.96 -100.45 55.90
C PRO A 2 9.69 -99.39 55.02
N TYR A 3 8.87 -98.44 54.56
CA TYR A 3 9.05 -97.06 54.06
C TYR A 3 10.44 -96.46 53.71
N LEU A 4 10.61 -96.10 52.43
CA LEU A 4 11.51 -95.03 51.96
C LEU A 4 10.77 -93.67 52.04
N ARG A 5 11.31 -92.71 52.79
CA ARG A 5 10.91 -91.29 52.77
C ARG A 5 11.78 -90.54 51.77
N THR A 6 11.17 -89.93 50.76
CA THR A 6 11.80 -88.91 49.90
C THR A 6 11.63 -87.53 50.52
N SER A 7 12.75 -86.89 50.87
CA SER A 7 12.80 -85.48 51.29
C SER A 7 12.82 -84.56 50.07
N ARG A 8 11.74 -83.81 49.82
CA ARG A 8 11.73 -82.65 48.91
C ARG A 8 12.29 -81.42 49.64
N LEU A 9 13.36 -80.84 49.10
CA LEU A 9 13.80 -79.48 49.45
C LEU A 9 12.90 -78.47 48.73
N ILE A 10 12.18 -77.65 49.49
CA ILE A 10 11.45 -76.48 48.99
C ILE A 10 12.40 -75.28 49.09
N GLN A 11 12.88 -74.77 47.96
CA GLN A 11 13.53 -73.46 47.91
C GLN A 11 12.47 -72.36 47.99
N ARG A 12 12.62 -71.45 48.95
CA ARG A 12 11.87 -70.20 49.04
C ARG A 12 12.45 -69.18 48.05
N GLN A 13 11.74 -68.87 46.97
CA GLN A 13 11.98 -67.70 46.13
C GLN A 13 10.86 -66.67 46.33
N HIS A 14 11.03 -65.71 47.25
CA HIS A 14 10.07 -64.60 47.41
C HIS A 14 10.73 -63.20 47.48
N GLY A 15 12.05 -63.08 47.27
CA GLY A 15 12.75 -61.78 47.27
C GLY A 15 13.10 -61.24 45.87
N ALA A 16 13.56 -62.10 44.95
CA ALA A 16 14.06 -61.68 43.64
C ALA A 16 12.96 -61.15 42.71
N ALA A 17 11.76 -61.76 42.73
CA ALA A 17 10.65 -61.35 41.87
C ALA A 17 10.17 -59.92 42.16
N PHE A 18 10.17 -59.50 43.42
CA PHE A 18 9.74 -58.15 43.82
C PHE A 18 10.78 -57.09 43.40
N ILE A 19 12.07 -57.40 43.53
CA ILE A 19 13.15 -56.50 43.08
C ILE A 19 13.15 -56.39 41.55
N ILE A 20 12.94 -57.49 40.83
CA ILE A 20 12.84 -57.48 39.36
C ILE A 20 11.61 -56.65 38.91
N MET A 21 10.45 -56.83 39.54
CA MET A 21 9.25 -56.05 39.25
C MET A 21 9.46 -54.56 39.52
N LEU A 22 10.09 -54.20 40.64
CA LEU A 22 10.40 -52.82 40.99
C LEU A 22 11.35 -52.18 39.97
N VAL A 23 12.37 -52.91 39.54
CA VAL A 23 13.35 -52.46 38.55
C VAL A 23 12.69 -52.26 37.17
N ILE A 24 11.79 -53.15 36.76
CA ILE A 24 11.00 -53.00 35.53
C ILE A 24 10.08 -51.77 35.62
N LEU A 25 9.45 -51.54 36.77
CA LEU A 25 8.54 -50.41 36.98
C LEU A 25 9.29 -49.07 36.97
N ILE A 26 10.44 -48.99 37.64
CA ILE A 26 11.30 -47.80 37.62
C ILE A 26 11.83 -47.54 36.20
N MET A 27 12.28 -48.57 35.48
CA MET A 27 12.70 -48.41 34.08
C MET A 27 11.53 -47.96 33.19
N GLY A 28 10.34 -48.54 33.35
CA GLY A 28 9.16 -48.15 32.58
C GLY A 28 8.76 -46.69 32.81
N VAL A 29 8.72 -46.24 34.07
CA VAL A 29 8.44 -44.85 34.42
C VAL A 29 9.53 -43.91 33.89
N SER A 30 10.80 -44.29 34.01
CA SER A 30 11.93 -43.47 33.54
C SER A 30 11.92 -43.32 32.01
N ILE A 31 11.68 -44.40 31.26
CA ILE A 31 11.58 -44.37 29.80
C ILE A 31 10.38 -43.52 29.36
N TYR A 32 9.23 -43.69 30.02
CA TYR A 32 8.05 -42.88 29.75
C TYR A 32 8.33 -41.39 29.98
N LEU A 33 8.90 -41.02 31.13
CA LEU A 33 9.22 -39.63 31.47
C LEU A 33 10.22 -39.02 30.47
N VAL A 34 11.29 -39.73 30.13
CA VAL A 34 12.29 -39.26 29.15
C VAL A 34 11.67 -39.08 27.77
N SER A 35 10.81 -40.01 27.34
CA SER A 35 10.11 -39.91 26.05
C SER A 35 9.11 -38.77 26.01
N SER A 36 8.41 -38.50 27.11
CA SER A 36 7.49 -37.40 27.29
C SER A 36 8.22 -36.06 27.24
N LEU A 37 9.31 -35.92 28.01
CA LEU A 37 10.13 -34.70 28.03
C LEU A 37 10.74 -34.41 26.66
N SER A 38 11.25 -35.44 25.97
CA SER A 38 11.86 -35.29 24.64
C SER A 38 10.85 -34.78 23.59
N LYS A 39 9.59 -35.25 23.65
CA LYS A 39 8.52 -34.78 22.74
C LYS A 39 8.20 -33.31 22.95
N VAL A 40 8.02 -32.89 24.21
CA VAL A 40 7.72 -31.49 24.56
C VAL A 40 8.87 -30.57 24.16
N THR A 41 10.12 -30.96 24.40
CA THR A 41 11.29 -30.16 23.99
C THR A 41 11.40 -30.03 22.47
N LEU A 42 11.11 -31.10 21.72
CA LEU A 42 11.16 -31.08 20.26
C LEU A 42 10.04 -30.20 19.67
N GLN A 43 8.83 -30.29 20.22
CA GLN A 43 7.69 -29.48 19.81
C GLN A 43 7.91 -28.00 20.14
N THR A 44 8.46 -27.70 21.31
CA THR A 44 8.83 -26.33 21.71
C THR A 44 9.88 -25.76 20.76
N ALA A 45 10.97 -26.49 20.50
CA ALA A 45 12.02 -26.06 19.58
C ALA A 45 11.50 -25.86 18.14
N ARG A 46 10.56 -26.70 17.69
CA ARG A 46 9.87 -26.51 16.41
C ARG A 46 9.03 -25.23 16.40
N ASN A 47 8.24 -25.00 17.44
CA ASN A 47 7.38 -23.83 17.54
C ASN A 47 8.18 -22.52 17.60
N GLU A 48 9.31 -22.52 18.32
CA GLU A 48 10.28 -21.41 18.33
C GLU A 48 10.80 -21.14 16.91
N LYS A 49 11.31 -22.19 16.24
CA LYS A 49 11.81 -22.07 14.86
C LYS A 49 10.74 -21.58 13.87
N SER A 50 9.50 -22.05 13.99
CA SER A 50 8.39 -21.58 13.16
C SER A 50 8.07 -20.12 13.44
N SER A 51 8.06 -19.71 14.71
CA SER A 51 7.79 -18.32 15.09
C SER A 51 8.87 -17.36 14.57
N ASP A 52 10.14 -17.75 14.68
CA ASP A 52 11.27 -16.99 14.14
C ASP A 52 11.19 -16.85 12.62
N LEU A 53 10.84 -17.93 11.92
CA LEU A 53 10.70 -17.91 10.46
C LEU A 53 9.49 -17.07 10.01
N LEU A 54 8.35 -17.14 10.71
CA LEU A 54 7.20 -16.27 10.44
C LEU A 54 7.56 -14.80 10.62
N ALA A 55 8.25 -14.45 11.71
CA ALA A 55 8.68 -13.08 11.98
C ALA A 55 9.67 -12.58 10.91
N GLN A 56 10.65 -13.40 10.53
CA GLN A 56 11.60 -13.04 9.49
C GLN A 56 10.94 -12.89 8.12
N ALA A 57 10.05 -13.82 7.75
CA ALA A 57 9.32 -13.77 6.49
C ALA A 57 8.41 -12.54 6.43
N LYS A 58 7.73 -12.18 7.53
CA LYS A 58 6.94 -10.94 7.65
C LYS A 58 7.76 -9.72 7.26
N GLU A 59 8.93 -9.54 7.88
CA GLU A 59 9.78 -8.38 7.65
C GLU A 59 10.32 -8.34 6.21
N ILE A 60 10.62 -9.50 5.61
CA ILE A 60 11.05 -9.59 4.21
C ILE A 60 9.91 -9.17 3.26
N VAL A 61 8.70 -9.65 3.48
CA VAL A 61 7.54 -9.32 2.65
C VAL A 61 7.18 -7.84 2.78
N ILE A 62 7.18 -7.29 4.00
CA ILE A 62 7.00 -5.84 4.22
C ILE A 62 8.12 -5.05 3.55
N GLY A 63 9.38 -5.47 3.72
CA GLY A 63 10.53 -4.82 3.11
C GLY A 63 10.46 -4.79 1.58
N TYR A 64 9.99 -5.88 0.97
CA TYR A 64 9.76 -5.97 -0.46
C TYR A 64 8.66 -5.00 -0.92
N ALA A 65 7.49 -5.04 -0.29
CA ALA A 65 6.37 -4.15 -0.59
C ALA A 65 6.76 -2.68 -0.48
N VAL A 66 7.50 -2.33 0.58
CA VAL A 66 8.01 -0.97 0.75
C VAL A 66 9.05 -0.66 -0.31
N ASN A 67 9.98 -1.55 -0.66
CA ASN A 67 11.05 -1.17 -1.59
C ASN A 67 10.53 -0.94 -3.03
N GLY A 68 9.69 -1.83 -3.56
CA GLY A 68 9.27 -1.81 -4.97
C GLY A 68 10.47 -2.05 -5.92
N THR A 69 10.64 -3.26 -6.43
CA THR A 69 11.82 -3.65 -7.22
C THR A 69 11.43 -4.06 -8.63
N GLY A 70 12.18 -3.60 -9.64
CA GLY A 70 12.14 -4.20 -10.97
C GLY A 70 10.89 -3.91 -11.80
N GLY A 71 10.39 -2.67 -11.76
CA GLY A 71 9.22 -2.25 -12.55
C GLY A 71 7.88 -2.49 -11.87
N THR A 72 7.87 -2.89 -10.59
CA THR A 72 6.70 -2.89 -9.72
C THR A 72 6.60 -1.58 -8.94
N ARG A 73 5.38 -1.19 -8.56
CA ARG A 73 5.18 -0.01 -7.71
C ARG A 73 5.36 -0.37 -6.24
N PRO A 74 5.71 0.59 -5.37
CA PRO A 74 5.63 0.40 -3.93
C PRO A 74 4.22 -0.01 -3.52
N GLY A 75 4.15 -1.07 -2.71
CA GLY A 75 2.92 -1.74 -2.31
C GLY A 75 2.59 -3.01 -3.08
N ASP A 76 3.26 -3.23 -4.22
CA ASP A 76 3.14 -4.51 -4.91
C ASP A 76 3.88 -5.62 -4.13
N LEU A 77 3.32 -6.81 -4.22
CA LEU A 77 3.79 -8.02 -3.59
C LEU A 77 4.01 -9.10 -4.66
N MET A 78 4.99 -9.97 -4.41
CA MET A 78 5.21 -11.11 -5.30
C MET A 78 4.00 -12.03 -5.27
N ILE A 79 3.74 -12.67 -6.41
CA ILE A 79 2.77 -13.76 -6.51
C ILE A 79 3.38 -15.00 -5.83
N PRO A 80 2.59 -15.81 -5.11
CA PRO A 80 3.08 -17.06 -4.53
C PRO A 80 3.67 -18.00 -5.58
N ASP A 81 4.62 -18.84 -5.14
CA ASP A 81 5.16 -19.96 -5.92
C ASP A 81 4.08 -21.04 -6.02
N VAL A 82 3.65 -21.36 -7.24
CA VAL A 82 2.58 -22.33 -7.51
C VAL A 82 3.06 -23.36 -8.51
N LEU A 83 2.63 -24.62 -8.32
CA LEU A 83 2.91 -25.69 -9.28
C LEU A 83 2.32 -25.31 -10.65
N SER A 84 3.18 -24.94 -11.61
CA SER A 84 2.72 -24.48 -12.92
C SER A 84 2.94 -25.53 -14.00
N SER A 85 1.93 -25.74 -14.85
CA SER A 85 2.06 -26.65 -15.99
C SER A 85 2.98 -26.12 -17.10
N THR A 86 3.40 -24.85 -17.02
CA THR A 86 4.32 -24.24 -17.99
C THR A 86 5.79 -24.48 -17.64
N GLU A 87 6.07 -25.02 -16.46
CA GLU A 87 7.42 -25.42 -16.09
C GLU A 87 7.78 -26.73 -16.78
N THR A 88 9.01 -26.80 -17.29
CA THR A 88 9.55 -28.05 -17.84
C THR A 88 9.44 -29.13 -16.77
N PRO A 89 8.72 -30.24 -17.03
CA PRO A 89 8.59 -31.31 -16.06
C PRO A 89 9.94 -31.72 -15.50
N PRO A 90 10.06 -31.88 -14.18
CA PRO A 90 8.98 -31.94 -13.20
C PRO A 90 8.41 -30.56 -12.76
N TYR A 91 7.08 -30.45 -12.58
CA TYR A 91 6.44 -29.32 -11.85
C TYR A 91 7.16 -29.14 -10.52
N ASN A 92 7.51 -27.91 -10.11
CA ASN A 92 8.21 -27.70 -8.86
C ASN A 92 7.74 -26.49 -8.04
N TYR A 93 8.17 -26.48 -6.77
CA TYR A 93 8.13 -25.29 -5.92
C TYR A 93 9.57 -24.79 -5.82
N ASP A 94 10.10 -24.30 -6.94
CA ASP A 94 11.52 -23.98 -7.04
C ASP A 94 11.89 -22.71 -6.26
N GLY A 95 10.91 -22.03 -5.67
CA GLY A 95 11.10 -20.81 -4.90
C GLY A 95 11.13 -19.55 -5.73
N VAL A 96 10.84 -19.61 -7.03
CA VAL A 96 10.54 -18.40 -7.81
C VAL A 96 9.03 -18.18 -7.89
N THR A 97 8.61 -17.19 -8.67
CA THR A 97 7.18 -16.85 -8.81
C THR A 97 6.74 -17.22 -10.22
N GLU A 98 5.70 -18.04 -10.32
CA GLU A 98 5.18 -18.55 -11.59
C GLU A 98 3.87 -17.85 -11.96
N GLY A 99 3.63 -17.72 -13.27
CA GLY A 99 2.67 -16.78 -13.84
C GLY A 99 1.30 -16.72 -13.14
N GLY A 100 1.00 -15.54 -12.57
CA GLY A 100 -0.33 -15.08 -12.20
C GLY A 100 -0.97 -15.80 -11.02
N CYS A 101 -1.78 -15.09 -10.23
CA CYS A 101 -2.69 -15.76 -9.31
C CYS A 101 -3.65 -16.70 -10.03
N LEU A 102 -4.31 -17.58 -9.28
CA LEU A 102 -5.28 -18.51 -9.84
C LEU A 102 -6.60 -17.78 -10.11
N ASP A 103 -7.20 -18.08 -11.26
CA ASP A 103 -8.52 -17.57 -11.63
C ASP A 103 -9.40 -18.72 -12.17
N ALA A 104 -10.66 -18.39 -12.48
CA ALA A 104 -11.60 -19.36 -13.03
C ALA A 104 -11.22 -19.87 -14.44
N SER A 105 -10.29 -19.24 -15.16
CA SER A 105 -9.82 -19.70 -16.48
C SER A 105 -8.74 -20.77 -16.40
N LYS A 106 -8.00 -20.83 -15.28
CA LYS A 106 -7.05 -21.92 -14.98
C LYS A 106 -7.74 -23.25 -14.60
N THR A 107 -9.07 -23.31 -14.68
CA THR A 107 -9.88 -24.50 -14.32
C THR A 107 -10.06 -25.49 -15.48
N SER A 108 -9.83 -25.08 -16.73
CA SER A 108 -10.28 -25.84 -17.91
C SER A 108 -9.20 -26.49 -18.78
N SER A 109 -7.90 -26.23 -18.57
CA SER A 109 -6.84 -26.81 -19.44
C SER A 109 -5.82 -27.70 -18.73
N THR A 110 -5.55 -27.50 -17.44
CA THR A 110 -4.70 -28.39 -16.62
C THR A 110 -5.00 -28.17 -15.13
N PRO A 111 -5.60 -29.13 -14.41
CA PRO A 111 -5.68 -29.04 -12.95
C PRO A 111 -4.28 -28.86 -12.39
N ILE A 112 -4.03 -27.74 -11.69
CA ILE A 112 -2.77 -27.56 -10.97
C ILE A 112 -2.74 -28.61 -9.84
N PRO A 113 -1.79 -29.55 -9.84
CA PRO A 113 -1.75 -30.58 -8.82
C PRO A 113 -1.70 -29.96 -7.43
N GLY A 114 -2.64 -30.35 -6.55
CA GLY A 114 -2.58 -29.96 -5.15
C GLY A 114 -3.24 -28.63 -4.76
N LEU A 115 -3.95 -27.96 -5.68
CA LEU A 115 -4.77 -26.79 -5.37
C LEU A 115 -6.22 -27.03 -5.84
N PRO A 116 -7.25 -26.62 -5.07
CA PRO A 116 -8.65 -26.82 -5.42
C PRO A 116 -9.04 -26.01 -6.67
N VAL A 117 -10.02 -26.53 -7.43
CA VAL A 117 -10.56 -25.87 -8.62
C VAL A 117 -11.45 -24.68 -8.20
N ILE A 118 -11.17 -23.49 -8.70
CA ILE A 118 -12.04 -22.30 -8.53
C ILE A 118 -13.30 -22.49 -9.39
N GLY A 119 -14.50 -22.18 -8.87
CA GLY A 119 -15.75 -22.33 -9.61
C GLY A 119 -15.76 -21.59 -10.96
N GLY A 120 -16.24 -22.25 -12.01
CA GLY A 120 -16.12 -21.82 -13.40
C GLY A 120 -16.87 -20.54 -13.79
N GLY A 121 -16.16 -19.69 -14.52
CA GLY A 121 -16.61 -18.53 -15.30
C GLY A 121 -15.47 -18.20 -16.29
N ALA A 122 -15.75 -17.51 -17.39
CA ALA A 122 -14.70 -17.05 -18.32
C ALA A 122 -13.56 -16.33 -17.55
N SER A 123 -12.37 -16.22 -18.15
CA SER A 123 -11.20 -15.46 -17.66
C SER A 123 -11.57 -14.05 -17.20
N ASN A 124 -12.07 -13.99 -15.98
CA ASN A 124 -12.63 -12.81 -15.38
C ASN A 124 -11.85 -12.64 -14.11
N TRP A 125 -10.98 -11.62 -14.13
CA TRP A 125 -10.23 -10.98 -13.05
C TRP A 125 -11.13 -10.51 -11.89
N THR A 126 -12.08 -11.34 -11.48
CA THR A 126 -13.13 -11.08 -10.49
C THR A 126 -12.97 -12.02 -9.29
N ASN A 127 -12.40 -13.22 -9.52
CA ASN A 127 -12.12 -14.24 -8.51
C ASN A 127 -10.64 -14.67 -8.57
N MET A 128 -9.72 -13.72 -8.46
CA MET A 128 -8.30 -14.05 -8.31
C MET A 128 -8.03 -14.59 -6.91
N ARG A 129 -7.30 -15.69 -6.82
CA ARG A 129 -6.87 -16.34 -5.57
C ARG A 129 -5.38 -16.57 -5.62
N CYS A 130 -4.66 -15.97 -4.69
CA CYS A 130 -3.20 -16.05 -4.64
C CYS A 130 -2.81 -16.84 -3.40
N LEU A 131 -2.74 -18.17 -3.49
CA LEU A 131 -2.21 -19.05 -2.44
C LEU A 131 -1.22 -20.04 -3.06
N GLY A 132 -0.03 -20.13 -2.48
CA GLY A 132 1.04 -21.03 -2.91
C GLY A 132 2.16 -21.10 -1.87
N ARG A 133 3.32 -21.63 -2.26
CA ARG A 133 4.53 -21.52 -1.44
C ARG A 133 5.05 -20.10 -1.48
N MET A 134 5.78 -19.71 -0.44
CA MET A 134 6.52 -18.47 -0.47
C MET A 134 7.62 -18.59 -1.54
N PRO A 135 7.74 -17.63 -2.49
CA PRO A 135 8.79 -17.62 -3.50
C PRO A 135 10.12 -17.21 -2.85
N TRP A 136 10.69 -18.15 -2.07
CA TRP A 136 11.77 -17.92 -1.13
C TRP A 136 13.09 -17.52 -1.81
N LYS A 137 13.35 -17.97 -3.04
CA LYS A 137 14.50 -17.50 -3.83
C LYS A 137 14.26 -16.06 -4.28
N SER A 138 13.07 -15.75 -4.81
CA SER A 138 12.74 -14.39 -5.27
C SER A 138 12.75 -13.38 -4.13
N PHE A 139 12.21 -13.74 -2.97
CA PHE A 139 12.27 -12.93 -1.75
C PHE A 139 13.65 -12.93 -1.07
N ASN A 140 14.58 -13.79 -1.50
CA ASN A 140 15.87 -14.01 -0.86
C ASN A 140 15.74 -14.35 0.65
N VAL A 141 14.79 -15.23 0.98
CA VAL A 141 14.54 -15.69 2.34
C VAL A 141 15.67 -16.66 2.75
N PRO A 142 16.34 -16.43 3.90
CA PRO A 142 17.44 -17.29 4.34
C PRO A 142 16.89 -18.55 5.01
N LEU A 143 16.38 -19.48 4.20
CA LEU A 143 15.96 -20.80 4.65
C LEU A 143 17.19 -21.69 4.86
N GLY A 144 17.26 -22.39 6.00
CA GLY A 144 18.31 -23.38 6.25
C GLY A 144 18.08 -24.64 5.44
N SER A 145 18.85 -24.85 4.36
CA SER A 145 18.75 -26.00 3.44
C SER A 145 17.32 -26.24 2.91
N PRO A 146 16.74 -25.28 2.17
CA PRO A 146 15.39 -25.42 1.62
C PRO A 146 15.32 -26.65 0.71
N SER A 147 14.24 -27.40 0.84
CA SER A 147 13.92 -28.52 -0.04
C SER A 147 12.54 -28.29 -0.62
N GLU A 148 12.44 -28.35 -1.94
CA GLU A 148 11.16 -28.21 -2.69
C GLU A 148 10.16 -29.30 -2.27
N ASN A 149 10.67 -30.47 -1.85
CA ASN A 149 9.89 -31.59 -1.33
C ASN A 149 9.31 -31.35 0.07
N ASP A 150 9.88 -30.40 0.82
CA ASP A 150 9.51 -29.97 2.17
C ASP A 150 8.83 -31.04 3.06
N PRO A 151 9.43 -32.23 3.29
CA PRO A 151 8.81 -33.27 4.12
C PRO A 151 8.51 -32.79 5.55
N THR A 152 9.24 -31.77 6.00
CA THR A 152 9.15 -31.23 7.35
C THR A 152 8.10 -30.13 7.52
N GLY A 153 7.55 -29.56 6.43
CA GLY A 153 6.62 -28.44 6.50
C GLY A 153 7.23 -27.12 6.98
N PHE A 154 8.53 -26.88 6.73
CA PHE A 154 9.18 -25.63 7.12
C PHE A 154 9.26 -24.63 5.96
N MET A 155 8.88 -25.01 4.74
CA MET A 155 8.72 -24.05 3.65
C MET A 155 7.41 -23.27 3.87
N PRO A 156 7.46 -21.94 4.06
CA PRO A 156 6.24 -21.18 4.31
C PRO A 156 5.27 -21.26 3.13
N TRP A 157 3.99 -21.39 3.45
CA TRP A 157 2.89 -21.06 2.55
C TRP A 157 2.63 -19.56 2.63
N TYR A 158 2.20 -18.99 1.53
CA TYR A 158 2.03 -17.57 1.36
C TYR A 158 0.77 -17.30 0.54
N ALA A 159 -0.07 -16.43 1.08
CA ALA A 159 -1.21 -15.90 0.38
C ALA A 159 -1.17 -14.38 0.36
N VAL A 160 -1.67 -13.79 -0.73
CA VAL A 160 -1.65 -12.34 -0.94
C VAL A 160 -2.96 -11.87 -1.54
N SER A 161 -3.42 -10.70 -1.11
CA SER A 161 -4.59 -10.07 -1.70
C SER A 161 -4.34 -9.70 -3.16
N ALA A 162 -5.28 -10.04 -4.04
CA ALA A 162 -5.15 -9.82 -5.47
C ALA A 162 -4.94 -8.34 -5.87
N ASN A 163 -5.39 -7.39 -5.04
CA ASN A 163 -5.15 -5.95 -5.24
C ASN A 163 -3.65 -5.56 -5.23
N LEU A 164 -2.77 -6.43 -4.72
CA LEU A 164 -1.35 -6.13 -4.48
C LEU A 164 -0.40 -6.85 -5.44
N VAL A 165 -0.90 -7.64 -6.39
CA VAL A 165 -0.04 -8.46 -7.27
C VAL A 165 0.01 -7.98 -8.72
N ASP A 166 -0.88 -7.07 -9.11
CA ASP A 166 -0.93 -6.52 -10.47
C ASP A 166 -1.07 -4.99 -10.45
N PRO A 167 -0.03 -4.25 -10.90
CA PRO A 167 -0.08 -2.80 -10.94
C PRO A 167 -0.95 -2.23 -12.06
N THR A 168 -1.24 -3.01 -13.10
CA THR A 168 -1.83 -2.48 -14.34
C THR A 168 -3.32 -2.16 -14.25
N HIS A 169 -4.01 -2.67 -13.21
CA HIS A 169 -5.46 -2.58 -13.08
C HIS A 169 -5.96 -1.87 -11.82
N VAL A 170 -5.05 -1.43 -10.93
CA VAL A 170 -5.39 -0.85 -9.63
C VAL A 170 -4.62 0.45 -9.43
N THR A 171 -5.05 1.56 -10.04
CA THR A 171 -4.39 2.85 -9.90
C THR A 171 -5.41 3.94 -9.53
N PRO A 172 -5.16 4.75 -8.48
CA PRO A 172 -4.04 4.69 -7.53
C PRO A 172 -4.19 3.56 -6.49
N LEU A 173 -3.06 3.01 -6.00
CA LEU A 173 -3.06 2.06 -4.88
C LEU A 173 -3.34 2.79 -3.56
N ASN A 174 -4.36 2.37 -2.82
CA ASN A 174 -4.66 2.91 -1.49
C ASN A 174 -5.32 1.86 -0.57
N SER A 175 -5.41 2.12 0.73
CA SER A 175 -5.98 1.15 1.70
C SER A 175 -7.47 0.87 1.49
N GLU A 176 -8.21 1.76 0.82
CA GLU A 176 -9.67 1.67 0.66
C GLU A 176 -10.12 0.95 -0.61
N LEU A 177 -9.20 0.22 -1.24
CA LEU A 177 -9.53 -0.68 -2.33
C LEU A 177 -10.34 -1.88 -1.78
N LEU A 178 -11.67 -1.73 -1.63
CA LEU A 178 -12.59 -2.80 -1.25
C LEU A 178 -14.07 -2.48 -1.62
N ASN A 179 -14.75 -3.40 -2.32
CA ASN A 179 -16.23 -3.53 -2.50
C ASN A 179 -17.08 -2.26 -2.71
N THR A 180 -16.55 -1.22 -3.34
CA THR A 180 -17.39 -0.15 -3.88
C THR A 180 -16.91 0.16 -5.28
N ASP A 181 -17.87 0.13 -6.19
CA ASP A 181 -17.83 0.54 -7.60
C ASP A 181 -16.79 1.62 -7.88
N ASN A 182 -15.56 1.20 -8.21
CA ASN A 182 -14.59 2.13 -8.77
C ASN A 182 -14.56 1.91 -10.27
N THR A 183 -15.43 2.63 -10.96
CA THR A 183 -15.44 2.76 -12.42
C THR A 183 -14.22 3.54 -12.95
N LEU A 184 -13.04 3.48 -12.34
CA LEU A 184 -11.83 4.04 -12.93
C LEU A 184 -11.25 3.04 -13.93
N HIS A 185 -11.75 3.20 -15.15
CA HIS A 185 -11.44 2.43 -16.34
C HIS A 185 -9.96 2.56 -16.70
N GLY A 186 -9.24 1.45 -16.73
CA GLY A 186 -8.12 1.31 -17.68
C GLY A 186 -8.67 1.39 -19.11
N PRO A 187 -7.84 1.75 -20.11
CA PRO A 187 -8.28 1.99 -21.49
C PRO A 187 -8.92 0.77 -22.21
N ASN A 188 -9.01 -0.39 -21.55
CA ASN A 188 -9.28 -1.68 -22.17
C ASN A 188 -10.42 -2.49 -21.49
N ASN A 189 -11.54 -1.89 -21.07
CA ASN A 189 -12.77 -2.64 -20.67
C ASN A 189 -12.56 -3.92 -19.82
N TYR A 190 -11.64 -3.91 -18.84
CA TYR A 190 -11.42 -5.06 -17.95
C TYR A 190 -12.44 -5.04 -16.77
N PRO A 191 -12.95 -6.21 -16.30
CA PRO A 191 -13.92 -6.31 -15.20
C PRO A 191 -13.34 -5.88 -13.83
N PRO A 192 -14.17 -5.66 -12.78
CA PRO A 192 -13.89 -4.64 -11.78
C PRO A 192 -12.84 -5.09 -10.75
N ALA A 193 -11.67 -4.49 -10.84
CA ALA A 193 -10.92 -4.12 -9.65
C ALA A 193 -11.75 -3.08 -8.85
N PRO A 194 -11.72 -3.08 -7.50
CA PRO A 194 -10.86 -3.89 -6.63
C PRO A 194 -11.46 -5.23 -6.17
N HIS A 195 -10.60 -6.20 -5.88
CA HIS A 195 -10.93 -7.50 -5.28
C HIS A 195 -11.21 -7.39 -3.77
N PRO A 196 -11.96 -8.34 -3.17
CA PRO A 196 -11.99 -8.49 -1.72
C PRO A 196 -10.58 -8.66 -1.13
N TRP A 197 -10.29 -8.00 0.00
CA TRP A 197 -9.10 -8.33 0.79
C TRP A 197 -9.27 -9.73 1.41
N LEU A 198 -8.14 -10.38 1.71
CA LEU A 198 -8.13 -11.62 2.48
C LEU A 198 -8.81 -11.42 3.85
N THR A 199 -9.41 -12.49 4.36
CA THR A 199 -10.02 -12.57 5.69
C THR A 199 -9.21 -13.50 6.57
N VAL A 200 -9.02 -13.12 7.83
CA VAL A 200 -8.43 -13.96 8.88
C VAL A 200 -9.39 -14.03 10.07
N ARG A 201 -9.61 -15.24 10.58
CA ARG A 201 -10.50 -15.56 11.70
C ARG A 201 -9.77 -16.11 12.91
N ASP A 202 -10.42 -16.02 14.06
CA ASP A 202 -10.03 -16.74 15.27
C ASP A 202 -10.53 -18.19 15.25
N MET A 203 -10.11 -18.98 16.24
CA MET A 203 -10.46 -20.40 16.35
C MET A 203 -11.96 -20.68 16.55
N ASN A 204 -12.75 -19.64 16.84
CA ASN A 204 -14.20 -19.68 17.04
C ASN A 204 -14.97 -19.21 15.80
N GLY A 205 -14.27 -18.91 14.69
CA GLY A 205 -14.85 -18.44 13.43
C GLY A 205 -15.13 -16.94 13.38
N ASN A 206 -14.82 -16.18 14.44
CA ASN A 206 -15.01 -14.74 14.44
C ASN A 206 -13.95 -14.09 13.56
N VAL A 207 -14.34 -13.07 12.78
CA VAL A 207 -13.41 -12.31 11.95
C VAL A 207 -12.47 -11.49 12.83
N LEU A 208 -11.17 -11.69 12.68
CA LEU A 208 -10.12 -10.85 13.27
C LEU A 208 -9.81 -9.67 12.36
N SER A 209 -9.74 -9.91 11.05
CA SER A 209 -9.62 -8.86 10.04
C SER A 209 -10.14 -9.36 8.70
N ASN A 210 -10.82 -8.50 7.94
CA ASN A 210 -11.21 -8.69 6.54
C ASN A 210 -10.50 -7.68 5.62
N ARG A 211 -9.34 -7.20 6.06
CA ARG A 211 -8.51 -6.21 5.39
C ARG A 211 -7.06 -6.68 5.32
N VAL A 212 -6.87 -7.99 5.12
CA VAL A 212 -5.56 -8.63 5.18
C VAL A 212 -4.84 -8.49 3.85
N ALA A 213 -3.65 -7.90 3.87
CA ALA A 213 -2.80 -7.71 2.70
C ALA A 213 -2.16 -9.04 2.27
N PHE A 214 -1.59 -9.77 3.24
CA PHE A 214 -1.00 -11.08 3.02
C PHE A 214 -1.02 -11.94 4.28
N VAL A 215 -0.89 -13.24 4.08
CA VAL A 215 -0.85 -14.29 5.10
C VAL A 215 0.38 -15.16 4.85
N ILE A 216 1.11 -15.50 5.91
CA ILE A 216 2.21 -16.46 5.90
C ILE A 216 1.85 -17.60 6.85
N ILE A 217 1.95 -18.83 6.39
CA ILE A 217 1.56 -20.02 7.15
C ILE A 217 2.73 -20.99 7.19
N ILE A 218 3.11 -21.41 8.39
CA ILE A 218 4.05 -22.52 8.59
C ILE A 218 3.25 -23.70 9.13
N PRO A 219 3.16 -24.80 8.36
CA PRO A 219 2.51 -26.00 8.79
C PRO A 219 3.14 -26.61 10.06
N GLY A 220 2.32 -27.15 10.95
CA GLY A 220 2.82 -27.91 12.10
C GLY A 220 3.30 -29.31 11.71
N ALA A 221 3.37 -30.23 12.67
CA ALA A 221 3.71 -31.63 12.38
C ALA A 221 2.61 -32.29 11.52
N THR A 222 2.98 -33.26 10.68
CA THR A 222 2.00 -33.96 9.82
C THR A 222 0.84 -34.54 10.63
N LEU A 223 -0.38 -34.13 10.30
CA LEU A 223 -1.61 -34.64 10.92
C LEU A 223 -2.17 -35.87 10.19
N PRO A 224 -3.09 -36.65 10.81
CA PRO A 224 -3.74 -37.76 10.11
C PRO A 224 -4.40 -37.30 8.81
N GLY A 225 -4.08 -37.97 7.69
CA GLY A 225 -4.60 -37.64 6.36
C GLY A 225 -3.68 -36.73 5.54
N GLN A 226 -2.66 -36.11 6.15
CA GLN A 226 -1.60 -35.42 5.44
C GLN A 226 -0.45 -36.38 5.08
N SER A 227 0.09 -36.24 3.87
CA SER A 227 1.26 -37.00 3.42
C SER A 227 2.29 -36.05 2.80
N ARG A 228 3.38 -35.79 3.54
CA ARG A 228 4.48 -34.89 3.14
C ARG A 228 5.76 -35.67 2.84
N PRO A 229 6.27 -35.65 1.60
CA PRO A 229 5.58 -35.81 0.31
C PRO A 229 5.23 -37.30 0.06
N LEU A 230 4.49 -37.76 -0.97
CA LEU A 230 4.58 -37.54 -2.42
C LEU A 230 3.21 -37.82 -3.10
N SER A 231 2.95 -37.26 -4.29
CA SER A 231 2.11 -37.97 -5.28
C SER A 231 2.85 -38.15 -6.61
N ALA A 232 3.59 -39.25 -6.70
CA ALA A 232 3.89 -39.92 -7.97
C ALA A 232 2.82 -40.97 -8.33
N SER A 233 1.89 -41.27 -7.41
CA SER A 233 0.77 -42.21 -7.60
C SER A 233 -0.47 -41.58 -8.28
N GLN A 234 -0.42 -40.29 -8.64
CA GLN A 234 -1.18 -39.71 -9.75
C GLN A 234 -0.27 -39.30 -10.94
N GLY A 235 1.03 -39.66 -10.91
CA GLY A 235 1.97 -39.49 -12.03
C GLY A 235 2.98 -38.33 -11.97
N GLY A 236 3.29 -37.72 -10.82
CA GLY A 236 4.20 -36.55 -10.71
C GLY A 236 5.34 -36.61 -9.67
N PRO A 237 6.21 -35.59 -9.58
CA PRO A 237 7.54 -35.62 -8.94
C PRO A 237 7.59 -35.63 -7.40
N GLY A 238 6.45 -35.71 -6.71
CA GLY A 238 6.45 -35.79 -5.25
C GLY A 238 6.30 -34.46 -4.51
N LEU A 239 5.42 -33.59 -4.97
CA LEU A 239 5.14 -32.30 -4.34
C LEU A 239 3.67 -32.26 -3.91
N GLY A 240 3.44 -32.35 -2.61
CA GLY A 240 2.09 -32.28 -2.04
C GLY A 240 1.50 -30.87 -2.18
N GLY A 241 0.20 -30.80 -2.44
CA GLY A 241 -0.59 -29.56 -2.47
C GLY A 241 -0.84 -28.94 -1.10
N ALA A 242 -1.49 -27.77 -1.06
CA ALA A 242 -1.82 -27.07 0.18
C ALA A 242 -2.56 -27.98 1.19
N ASN A 243 -3.48 -28.79 0.70
CA ASN A 243 -4.24 -29.77 1.50
C ASN A 243 -3.40 -30.91 2.12
N GLN A 244 -2.15 -31.10 1.70
CA GLN A 244 -1.21 -32.06 2.30
C GLN A 244 -0.37 -31.44 3.42
N TYR A 245 -0.51 -30.14 3.65
CA TYR A 245 0.29 -29.38 4.60
C TYR A 245 -0.58 -28.62 5.60
N LEU A 246 -1.58 -27.91 5.11
CA LEU A 246 -2.40 -26.99 5.89
C LEU A 246 -3.65 -27.66 6.43
N ASP A 247 -4.19 -27.08 7.49
CA ASP A 247 -5.21 -27.66 8.34
C ASP A 247 -6.55 -26.96 8.17
N SER A 248 -7.56 -27.50 8.87
CA SER A 248 -8.88 -26.91 8.95
C SER A 248 -9.46 -26.98 10.36
N ILE A 249 -10.37 -26.07 10.65
CA ILE A 249 -11.12 -26.04 11.89
C ILE A 249 -12.61 -26.10 11.56
N THR A 250 -13.32 -27.02 12.20
CA THR A 250 -14.78 -27.01 12.21
C THR A 250 -15.28 -26.44 13.54
N VAL A 251 -16.00 -25.32 13.46
CA VAL A 251 -16.72 -24.72 14.58
C VAL A 251 -18.14 -25.30 14.58
N PRO A 252 -18.54 -26.03 15.63
CA PRO A 252 -19.81 -26.75 15.62
C PRO A 252 -21.00 -25.78 15.68
N PRO A 253 -22.16 -26.15 15.08
CA PRO A 253 -23.41 -25.38 15.20
C PRO A 253 -23.90 -25.16 16.63
N THR A 254 -23.40 -25.96 17.57
CA THR A 254 -23.72 -25.92 19.00
C THR A 254 -22.78 -25.03 19.80
N CYS A 255 -21.83 -24.33 19.17
CA CYS A 255 -20.93 -23.44 19.88
C CYS A 255 -21.72 -22.31 20.57
N THR A 256 -21.27 -21.92 21.77
CA THR A 256 -21.92 -20.83 22.53
C THR A 256 -21.36 -19.49 22.05
N ALA A 257 -22.24 -18.56 21.70
CA ALA A 257 -21.84 -17.24 21.23
C ALA A 257 -20.93 -16.51 22.26
N PRO A 258 -19.94 -15.72 21.82
CA PRO A 258 -19.65 -15.31 20.44
C PRO A 258 -18.79 -16.33 19.67
N CYS A 259 -19.39 -17.00 18.69
CA CYS A 259 -18.73 -17.91 17.76
C CYS A 259 -19.54 -17.92 16.45
N VAL A 260 -18.89 -18.27 15.35
CA VAL A 260 -19.52 -18.42 14.04
C VAL A 260 -19.35 -19.87 13.59
N PRO A 261 -20.42 -20.69 13.60
CA PRO A 261 -20.36 -22.05 13.09
C PRO A 261 -19.94 -22.10 11.63
N GLY A 262 -19.10 -23.07 11.28
CA GLY A 262 -18.57 -23.23 9.93
C GLY A 262 -17.37 -24.16 9.90
N THR A 263 -16.96 -24.54 8.70
CA THR A 263 -15.65 -25.18 8.46
C THR A 263 -14.79 -24.17 7.73
N TYR A 264 -13.64 -23.87 8.30
CA TYR A 264 -12.67 -22.92 7.76
C TYR A 264 -11.38 -23.68 7.46
N ASN A 265 -10.88 -23.58 6.24
CA ASN A 265 -9.72 -24.34 5.79
C ASN A 265 -8.63 -23.38 5.31
N ASN A 266 -7.37 -23.62 5.69
CA ASN A 266 -6.27 -22.79 5.21
C ASN A 266 -5.82 -23.15 3.77
N PHE A 267 -6.49 -24.10 3.10
CA PHE A 267 -6.09 -24.64 1.79
C PHE A 267 -7.16 -24.59 0.69
N ASP A 268 -8.40 -24.15 0.97
CA ASP A 268 -9.54 -24.26 0.04
C ASP A 268 -9.71 -23.07 -0.93
N MET A 269 -8.81 -22.09 -0.87
CA MET A 269 -8.69 -20.95 -1.80
C MET A 269 -9.93 -20.06 -1.87
N ASP A 270 -10.58 -19.81 -0.75
CA ASP A 270 -11.73 -18.91 -0.64
C ASP A 270 -11.37 -17.49 -0.16
N ASP A 271 -10.07 -17.20 0.02
CA ASP A 271 -9.50 -15.99 0.64
C ASP A 271 -9.81 -15.84 2.15
N ASP A 272 -10.28 -16.90 2.82
CA ASP A 272 -10.64 -16.94 4.24
C ASP A 272 -9.73 -17.90 5.01
N PHE A 273 -8.90 -17.35 5.89
CA PHE A 273 -7.92 -18.10 6.66
C PHE A 273 -8.30 -18.13 8.14
N ILE A 274 -7.87 -19.17 8.85
CA ILE A 274 -8.16 -19.32 10.27
C ILE A 274 -6.88 -19.50 11.09
N MET A 275 -6.82 -18.78 12.21
CA MET A 275 -5.84 -19.00 13.26
C MET A 275 -6.45 -19.85 14.36
N GLY A 276 -5.69 -20.83 14.83
CA GLY A 276 -6.09 -21.69 15.92
C GLY A 276 -4.94 -22.14 16.78
N ASP A 277 -5.29 -22.61 17.97
CA ASP A 277 -4.35 -23.28 18.86
C ASP A 277 -4.24 -24.76 18.49
N GLU A 278 -3.20 -25.41 19.00
CA GLU A 278 -3.01 -26.85 18.79
C GLU A 278 -3.98 -27.71 19.59
N HIS A 279 -4.54 -27.14 20.66
CA HIS A 279 -5.43 -27.83 21.58
C HIS A 279 -6.76 -27.09 21.64
N ARG A 280 -7.86 -27.84 21.63
CA ARG A 280 -9.20 -27.33 21.89
C ARG A 280 -9.79 -28.07 23.09
N TRP A 281 -10.32 -27.31 24.05
CA TRP A 281 -10.95 -27.86 25.24
C TRP A 281 -12.47 -27.78 25.13
N ILE A 282 -13.14 -28.91 25.32
CA ILE A 282 -14.60 -29.03 25.28
C ILE A 282 -15.13 -29.50 26.64
N ALA A 283 -16.40 -29.21 26.92
CA ALA A 283 -17.05 -29.72 28.12
C ALA A 283 -17.20 -31.24 28.03
N SER A 284 -16.81 -31.94 29.10
CA SER A 284 -17.00 -33.39 29.20
C SER A 284 -18.49 -33.71 29.28
N THR A 285 -18.98 -34.54 28.34
CA THR A 285 -20.36 -35.03 28.34
C THR A 285 -20.61 -36.05 29.45
N SER A 286 -19.57 -36.75 29.91
CA SER A 286 -19.63 -37.71 31.01
C SER A 286 -19.49 -37.06 32.38
N ASN A 287 -18.77 -35.93 32.49
CA ASN A 287 -18.52 -35.23 33.74
C ASN A 287 -18.83 -33.72 33.61
N PRO A 288 -20.08 -33.29 33.89
CA PRO A 288 -20.47 -31.88 33.82
C PRO A 288 -19.56 -30.99 34.70
N GLY A 289 -18.99 -29.95 34.10
CA GLY A 289 -18.05 -29.02 34.76
C GLY A 289 -16.56 -29.35 34.57
N GLN A 290 -16.23 -30.50 33.99
CA GLN A 290 -14.85 -30.84 33.59
C GLN A 290 -14.60 -30.48 32.12
N GLN A 291 -13.43 -29.93 31.81
CA GLN A 291 -12.96 -29.78 30.44
C GLN A 291 -12.07 -30.97 30.05
N ILE A 292 -12.25 -31.46 28.83
CA ILE A 292 -11.40 -32.47 28.19
C ILE A 292 -10.91 -31.94 26.85
N GLU A 293 -9.74 -32.40 26.42
CA GLU A 293 -9.23 -32.11 25.08
C GLU A 293 -10.15 -32.75 24.04
N ASP A 294 -10.50 -32.02 22.99
CA ASP A 294 -11.33 -32.53 21.90
C ASP A 294 -10.51 -33.53 21.08
N PRO A 295 -10.84 -34.83 21.13
CA PRO A 295 -10.06 -35.86 20.45
C PRO A 295 -10.14 -35.78 18.93
N ASN A 296 -11.10 -35.01 18.38
CA ASN A 296 -11.26 -34.82 16.93
C ASN A 296 -10.69 -33.49 16.45
N TYR A 297 -10.10 -32.70 17.35
CA TYR A 297 -9.49 -31.43 17.00
C TYR A 297 -8.03 -31.64 16.61
N HIS A 298 -7.73 -31.39 15.34
CA HIS A 298 -6.41 -31.52 14.76
C HIS A 298 -6.11 -30.27 13.95
N PHE A 299 -5.43 -29.31 14.57
CA PHE A 299 -4.98 -28.07 13.94
C PHE A 299 -3.63 -27.72 14.52
N ASN A 300 -2.61 -27.47 13.72
CA ASN A 300 -1.28 -27.08 14.19
C ASN A 300 -0.56 -26.12 13.24
N ASP A 301 -1.24 -25.60 12.23
CA ASP A 301 -0.79 -24.45 11.45
C ASP A 301 -0.46 -23.26 12.34
N LYS A 302 0.68 -22.62 12.06
CA LYS A 302 1.06 -21.33 12.62
C LYS A 302 0.96 -20.28 11.53
N LEU A 303 0.11 -19.30 11.77
CA LEU A 303 -0.20 -18.27 10.80
C LEU A 303 0.20 -16.90 11.35
N LEU A 304 0.73 -16.05 10.47
CA LEU A 304 0.91 -14.63 10.70
C LEU A 304 0.30 -13.87 9.52
N TYR A 305 -0.34 -12.75 9.80
CA TYR A 305 -0.89 -11.88 8.76
C TYR A 305 -0.50 -10.42 8.97
N VAL A 306 -0.60 -9.64 7.90
CA VAL A 306 -0.46 -8.18 7.91
C VAL A 306 -1.65 -7.58 7.18
N THR A 307 -2.26 -6.57 7.77
CA THR A 307 -3.38 -5.85 7.17
C THR A 307 -2.90 -4.75 6.21
N ILE A 308 -3.76 -4.36 5.27
CA ILE A 308 -3.48 -3.24 4.39
C ILE A 308 -3.34 -1.93 5.18
N ASP A 309 -4.08 -1.79 6.29
CA ASP A 309 -4.01 -0.63 7.19
C ASP A 309 -2.68 -0.55 7.95
N GLU A 310 -1.97 -1.68 8.15
CA GLU A 310 -0.62 -1.70 8.70
C GLU A 310 0.46 -1.47 7.62
N LEU A 311 0.23 -1.99 6.41
CA LEU A 311 1.19 -1.94 5.31
C LEU A 311 1.26 -0.56 4.64
N MET A 312 0.10 0.04 4.34
CA MET A 312 0.01 1.31 3.60
C MET A 312 0.74 2.47 4.27
N PRO A 313 0.66 2.69 5.60
CA PRO A 313 1.40 3.76 6.25
C PRO A 313 2.93 3.65 6.09
N LEU A 314 3.46 2.42 5.97
CA LEU A 314 4.90 2.22 5.72
C LEU A 314 5.27 2.63 4.29
N ILE A 315 4.41 2.32 3.33
CA ILE A 315 4.59 2.66 1.92
C ILE A 315 4.44 4.18 1.73
N GLU A 316 3.39 4.79 2.26
CA GLU A 316 3.16 6.24 2.28
C GLU A 316 4.40 6.97 2.85
N LYS A 317 4.97 6.46 3.94
CA LYS A 317 6.19 7.00 4.54
C LYS A 317 7.42 6.88 3.65
N ARG A 318 7.52 5.83 2.82
CA ARG A 318 8.59 5.71 1.82
C ARG A 318 8.38 6.71 0.68
N ILE A 319 7.17 6.80 0.12
CA ILE A 319 6.84 7.78 -0.93
C ILE A 319 7.13 9.20 -0.47
N ALA A 320 6.63 9.57 0.71
CA ALA A 320 6.85 10.88 1.30
C ALA A 320 8.35 11.19 1.45
N ARG A 321 9.16 10.22 1.86
CA ARG A 321 10.62 10.38 2.02
C ARG A 321 11.35 10.55 0.70
N GLU A 322 10.93 9.86 -0.36
CA GLU A 322 11.54 10.04 -1.69
C GLU A 322 11.22 11.41 -2.28
N VAL A 323 9.95 11.83 -2.21
CA VAL A 323 9.52 13.15 -2.64
C VAL A 323 10.19 14.25 -1.82
N LYS A 324 10.26 14.08 -0.49
CA LYS A 324 11.01 14.97 0.41
C LYS A 324 12.47 15.06 -0.02
N GLY A 325 13.11 13.91 -0.28
CA GLY A 325 14.49 13.84 -0.75
C GLY A 325 14.70 14.61 -2.04
N CYS A 326 13.76 14.54 -2.98
CA CYS A 326 13.82 15.30 -4.23
C CYS A 326 13.71 16.81 -4.03
N LEU A 327 12.75 17.26 -3.23
CA LEU A 327 12.57 18.67 -2.91
C LEU A 327 13.78 19.21 -2.12
N ASP A 328 14.30 18.46 -1.15
CA ASP A 328 15.48 18.87 -0.40
C ASP A 328 16.75 18.88 -1.27
N ASN A 329 16.93 17.93 -2.18
CA ASN A 329 18.02 17.94 -3.17
C ASN A 329 17.93 19.14 -4.12
N TYR A 330 16.71 19.52 -4.50
CA TYR A 330 16.47 20.69 -5.33
C TYR A 330 16.82 21.98 -4.58
N ALA A 331 16.35 22.12 -3.34
CA ALA A 331 16.65 23.27 -2.48
C ALA A 331 18.14 23.35 -2.14
N SER A 332 18.80 22.23 -1.84
CA SER A 332 20.23 22.17 -1.51
C SER A 332 21.16 22.20 -2.73
N ASN A 333 20.63 22.37 -3.95
CA ASN A 333 21.46 22.38 -5.15
C ASN A 333 22.40 23.60 -5.14
N ALA A 334 23.65 23.44 -5.59
CA ALA A 334 24.65 24.51 -5.56
C ALA A 334 24.25 25.75 -6.39
N SER A 335 23.49 25.56 -7.48
CA SER A 335 22.92 26.67 -8.26
C SER A 335 21.75 27.35 -7.55
N ASN A 336 21.13 26.67 -6.57
CA ASN A 336 20.04 27.16 -5.76
C ASN A 336 20.51 28.02 -4.58
N THR A 337 21.06 29.20 -4.88
CA THR A 337 21.76 30.03 -3.88
C THR A 337 20.87 30.51 -2.73
N ASN A 338 19.55 30.54 -2.94
CA ASN A 338 18.56 30.95 -1.94
C ASN A 338 17.82 29.76 -1.30
N ASN A 339 18.16 28.53 -1.67
CA ASN A 339 17.52 27.30 -1.21
C ASN A 339 15.98 27.31 -1.32
N ARG A 340 15.50 27.82 -2.46
CA ARG A 340 14.07 27.93 -2.78
C ARG A 340 13.53 26.61 -3.33
N TYR A 341 12.22 26.45 -3.29
CA TYR A 341 11.51 25.32 -3.87
C TYR A 341 10.62 25.81 -5.02
N PRO A 342 10.37 24.99 -6.05
CA PRO A 342 9.56 25.39 -7.19
C PRO A 342 8.11 25.60 -6.78
N TRP A 343 7.34 26.27 -7.64
CA TRP A 343 5.89 26.34 -7.45
C TRP A 343 5.24 24.96 -7.47
N ALA A 344 4.21 24.77 -6.65
CA ALA A 344 3.40 23.56 -6.71
C ALA A 344 2.64 23.49 -8.04
N ALA A 345 2.27 22.29 -8.45
CA ALA A 345 1.30 22.13 -9.53
C ALA A 345 -0.12 22.38 -9.00
N SER A 346 -1.00 22.92 -9.84
CA SER A 346 -2.42 23.06 -9.46
C SER A 346 -3.03 21.70 -9.13
N VAL A 347 -3.92 21.65 -8.14
CA VAL A 347 -4.66 20.43 -7.81
C VAL A 347 -5.71 20.08 -8.86
N THR A 348 -6.17 21.09 -9.61
CA THR A 348 -7.08 20.96 -10.74
C THR A 348 -6.36 20.67 -12.07
N ASP A 349 -5.02 20.59 -12.06
CA ASP A 349 -4.26 20.25 -13.26
C ASP A 349 -4.50 18.78 -13.62
N ASN A 350 -5.13 18.57 -14.78
CA ASN A 350 -5.49 17.26 -15.30
C ASN A 350 -4.53 16.72 -16.37
N THR A 351 -3.31 17.29 -16.45
CA THR A 351 -2.28 16.77 -17.35
C THR A 351 -1.99 15.30 -17.02
N PRO A 352 -2.16 14.39 -18.00
CA PRO A 352 -1.87 12.98 -17.79
C PRO A 352 -0.39 12.79 -17.49
N PHE A 353 -0.05 11.76 -16.71
CA PHE A 353 1.34 11.44 -16.47
C PHE A 353 2.04 11.07 -17.79
N PRO A 354 3.29 11.49 -18.05
CA PRO A 354 4.00 11.14 -19.27
C PRO A 354 4.03 9.62 -19.52
N VAL A 355 3.43 9.18 -20.63
CA VAL A 355 3.45 7.77 -21.05
C VAL A 355 4.60 7.50 -22.03
N ASN A 356 5.13 8.55 -22.66
CA ASN A 356 6.33 8.53 -23.51
C ASN A 356 7.26 9.70 -23.18
N LEU A 357 8.54 9.56 -23.54
CA LEU A 357 9.51 10.65 -23.46
C LEU A 357 9.08 11.79 -24.39
N GLY A 358 8.81 12.97 -23.82
CA GLY A 358 8.36 14.17 -24.55
C GLY A 358 6.87 14.48 -24.40
N ASP A 359 6.09 13.63 -23.72
CA ASP A 359 4.71 13.94 -23.33
C ASP A 359 4.65 15.11 -22.33
N PRO A 360 3.53 15.85 -22.27
CA PRO A 360 3.36 16.92 -21.31
C PRO A 360 3.45 16.35 -19.89
N SER A 361 4.34 16.94 -19.08
CA SER A 361 4.44 16.69 -17.65
C SER A 361 3.67 17.78 -16.90
N ARG A 362 3.18 17.47 -15.70
CA ARG A 362 2.46 18.44 -14.88
C ARG A 362 3.40 19.54 -14.42
N PRO A 363 3.29 20.78 -14.92
CA PRO A 363 4.18 21.85 -14.53
C PRO A 363 3.80 22.43 -13.16
N GLY A 364 4.78 23.03 -12.50
CA GLY A 364 4.47 24.01 -11.45
C GLY A 364 3.65 25.17 -12.03
N ALA A 365 2.78 25.74 -11.23
CA ALA A 365 1.96 26.89 -11.63
C ALA A 365 2.36 28.11 -10.81
N TYR A 366 2.77 29.19 -11.48
CA TYR A 366 3.14 30.45 -10.83
C TYR A 366 2.13 30.87 -9.75
N GLY A 367 2.62 31.22 -8.56
CA GLY A 367 1.78 31.67 -7.44
C GLY A 367 1.06 30.54 -6.70
N THR A 368 1.27 29.28 -7.09
CA THR A 368 0.64 28.12 -6.45
C THR A 368 1.54 27.63 -5.32
N ASN A 369 1.29 28.13 -4.12
CA ASN A 369 2.05 27.76 -2.93
C ASN A 369 1.64 26.41 -2.35
N PHE A 370 0.38 26.01 -2.48
CA PHE A 370 -0.13 24.71 -2.08
C PHE A 370 -0.66 24.00 -3.31
N GLY A 371 -0.30 22.74 -3.50
CA GLY A 371 -0.86 21.94 -4.56
C GLY A 371 -0.21 20.57 -4.64
N ARG A 372 -0.15 20.01 -5.84
CA ARG A 372 0.49 18.70 -6.07
C ARG A 372 1.98 18.89 -6.40
N ILE A 373 2.77 17.82 -6.35
CA ILE A 373 4.19 17.90 -6.71
C ILE A 373 4.34 18.24 -8.22
N PRO A 374 5.12 19.26 -8.60
CA PRO A 374 5.36 19.56 -10.00
C PRO A 374 6.31 18.52 -10.62
N GLU A 375 5.96 17.95 -11.77
CA GLU A 375 6.87 17.08 -12.53
C GLU A 375 7.87 17.89 -13.34
N SER A 376 7.45 19.08 -13.77
CA SER A 376 8.31 20.10 -14.34
C SER A 376 8.37 21.30 -13.39
N PRO A 377 9.49 21.52 -12.68
CA PRO A 377 9.66 22.64 -11.77
C PRO A 377 9.43 24.00 -12.45
N ASP A 378 8.47 24.79 -11.95
CA ASP A 378 8.29 26.18 -12.37
C ASP A 378 8.97 27.11 -11.35
N THR A 379 9.78 28.03 -11.87
CA THR A 379 10.60 28.98 -11.10
C THR A 379 10.26 30.42 -11.38
N SER A 380 9.11 30.70 -12.02
CA SER A 380 8.73 32.03 -12.47
C SER A 380 8.56 32.99 -11.27
N THR A 381 9.17 34.17 -11.35
CA THR A 381 9.09 35.23 -10.32
C THR A 381 8.01 36.25 -10.63
N THR A 382 7.62 36.35 -11.89
CA THR A 382 6.51 37.17 -12.36
C THR A 382 5.43 36.28 -12.93
N SER A 383 4.19 36.77 -12.82
CA SER A 383 3.04 36.14 -13.40
C SER A 383 3.24 35.91 -14.91
N GLY A 384 2.94 34.70 -15.34
CA GLY A 384 3.28 34.11 -16.63
C GLY A 384 3.68 32.67 -16.37
N SER A 385 2.88 31.69 -16.80
CA SER A 385 3.27 30.28 -16.73
C SER A 385 4.22 29.94 -17.88
N THR A 386 4.94 28.83 -17.72
CA THR A 386 5.33 27.85 -18.75
C THR A 386 4.91 28.22 -20.19
N PRO A 387 5.81 28.19 -21.19
CA PRO A 387 5.53 28.62 -22.56
C PRO A 387 4.17 28.07 -23.00
N PRO A 388 3.22 28.93 -23.41
CA PRO A 388 1.85 28.51 -23.62
C PRO A 388 1.86 27.35 -24.62
N THR A 389 1.48 26.17 -24.17
CA THR A 389 1.36 24.95 -24.98
C THR A 389 -0.07 24.42 -24.82
N GLY A 390 -0.57 23.71 -25.83
CA GLY A 390 -1.92 23.14 -25.80
C GLY A 390 -3.07 24.17 -25.77
N THR A 391 -4.06 23.92 -24.92
CA THR A 391 -5.34 24.65 -24.89
C THR A 391 -5.20 26.09 -24.42
N LEU A 392 -4.31 26.37 -23.45
CA LEU A 392 -4.10 27.73 -22.95
C LEU A 392 -3.57 28.67 -24.04
N LEU A 393 -2.57 28.21 -24.82
CA LEU A 393 -2.06 28.95 -25.98
C LEU A 393 -3.16 29.27 -26.97
N THR A 394 -4.00 28.28 -27.24
CA THR A 394 -5.12 28.40 -28.19
C THR A 394 -6.07 29.51 -27.76
N TYR A 395 -6.39 29.62 -26.47
CA TYR A 395 -7.26 30.68 -25.96
C TYR A 395 -6.58 32.05 -25.91
N ILE A 396 -5.30 32.14 -25.54
CA ILE A 396 -4.53 33.39 -25.61
C ILE A 396 -4.49 33.91 -27.07
N GLN A 397 -4.20 33.03 -28.03
CA GLN A 397 -4.20 33.37 -29.46
C GLN A 397 -5.60 33.72 -29.99
N ALA A 398 -6.65 33.09 -29.48
CA ALA A 398 -8.03 33.42 -29.85
C ALA A 398 -8.42 34.84 -29.39
N VAL A 399 -8.02 35.23 -28.17
CA VAL A 399 -8.24 36.60 -27.67
C VAL A 399 -7.37 37.60 -28.46
N GLN A 400 -6.11 37.28 -28.75
CA GLN A 400 -5.24 38.11 -29.59
C GLN A 400 -5.82 38.32 -31.00
N THR A 401 -6.39 37.28 -31.59
CA THR A 401 -7.06 37.35 -32.90
C THR A 401 -8.32 38.21 -32.82
N ALA A 402 -9.15 38.02 -31.79
CA ALA A 402 -10.35 38.83 -31.59
C ALA A 402 -10.02 40.30 -31.35
N LEU A 403 -8.93 40.60 -30.63
CA LEU A 403 -8.44 41.95 -30.41
C LEU A 403 -8.01 42.60 -31.73
N ASN A 404 -7.23 41.90 -32.55
CA ASN A 404 -6.82 42.39 -33.88
C ASN A 404 -8.04 42.69 -34.78
N ASN A 405 -9.06 41.83 -34.73
CA ASN A 405 -10.31 42.04 -35.48
C ASN A 405 -11.11 43.25 -34.96
N TYR A 406 -11.12 43.48 -33.65
CA TYR A 406 -11.77 44.65 -33.06
C TYR A 406 -11.04 45.95 -33.38
N LEU A 407 -9.71 45.94 -33.39
CA LEU A 407 -8.87 47.08 -33.75
C LEU A 407 -8.96 47.42 -35.25
N SER A 408 -9.12 46.41 -36.12
CA SER A 408 -9.27 46.62 -37.57
C SER A 408 -10.69 46.96 -38.00
N ASN A 409 -11.71 46.55 -37.25
CA ASN A 409 -13.12 46.85 -37.51
C ASN A 409 -13.89 47.06 -36.21
N THR A 410 -13.85 48.27 -35.68
CA THR A 410 -14.43 48.63 -34.38
C THR A 410 -15.95 48.74 -34.46
N ASN A 411 -16.67 47.69 -34.05
CA ASN A 411 -18.12 47.66 -33.97
C ASN A 411 -18.62 46.75 -32.81
N SER A 412 -19.93 46.71 -32.59
CA SER A 412 -20.54 45.94 -31.48
C SER A 412 -20.34 44.43 -31.61
N THR A 413 -20.29 43.89 -32.83
CA THR A 413 -20.11 42.46 -33.10
C THR A 413 -18.67 42.01 -32.80
N THR A 414 -17.68 42.77 -33.25
CA THR A 414 -16.26 42.48 -32.96
C THR A 414 -15.94 42.69 -31.49
N LEU A 415 -16.55 43.69 -30.83
CA LEU A 415 -16.45 43.86 -29.38
C LEU A 415 -17.07 42.67 -28.61
N SER A 416 -18.27 42.22 -28.99
CA SER A 416 -18.91 41.06 -28.35
C SER A 416 -18.09 39.78 -28.51
N THR A 417 -17.46 39.60 -29.68
CA THR A 417 -16.56 38.46 -29.94
C THR A 417 -15.33 38.53 -29.05
N LEU A 418 -14.70 39.71 -28.91
CA LEU A 418 -13.58 39.91 -28.01
C LEU A 418 -13.95 39.56 -26.56
N ARG A 419 -15.10 40.04 -26.09
CA ARG A 419 -15.60 39.77 -24.72
C ARG A 419 -15.84 38.28 -24.49
N ASN A 420 -16.52 37.60 -25.40
CA ASN A 420 -16.79 36.16 -25.30
C ASN A 420 -15.49 35.32 -25.26
N LYS A 421 -14.49 35.69 -26.08
CA LYS A 421 -13.18 35.02 -26.04
C LYS A 421 -12.42 35.34 -24.76
N GLY A 422 -12.54 36.57 -24.26
CA GLY A 422 -12.02 37.00 -22.97
C GLY A 422 -12.60 36.18 -21.81
N ASP A 423 -13.92 36.01 -21.79
CA ASP A 423 -14.65 35.22 -20.80
C ASP A 423 -14.19 33.74 -20.81
N THR A 424 -14.09 33.14 -22.00
CA THR A 424 -13.57 31.78 -22.18
C THR A 424 -12.14 31.63 -21.64
N LEU A 425 -11.26 32.58 -21.96
CA LEU A 425 -9.87 32.57 -21.47
C LEU A 425 -9.83 32.75 -19.95
N LYS A 426 -10.61 33.69 -19.39
CA LYS A 426 -10.73 33.95 -17.96
C LYS A 426 -11.15 32.70 -17.19
N ASP A 427 -12.20 32.03 -17.67
CA ASP A 427 -12.76 30.84 -17.02
C ASP A 427 -11.80 29.65 -17.10
N TYR A 428 -11.19 29.43 -18.27
CA TYR A 428 -10.20 28.38 -18.43
C TYR A 428 -8.95 28.63 -17.57
N ALA A 429 -8.41 29.85 -17.60
CA ALA A 429 -7.28 30.26 -16.76
C ALA A 429 -7.58 30.05 -15.26
N GLN A 430 -8.79 30.40 -14.82
CA GLN A 430 -9.23 30.13 -13.46
C GLN A 430 -9.31 28.63 -13.16
N SER A 431 -9.78 27.81 -14.10
CA SER A 431 -9.91 26.37 -13.93
C SER A 431 -8.57 25.66 -13.73
N ILE A 432 -7.48 26.19 -14.30
CA ILE A 432 -6.11 25.68 -14.11
C ILE A 432 -5.36 26.38 -12.96
N GLY A 433 -6.08 27.13 -12.11
CA GLY A 433 -5.52 27.73 -10.89
C GLY A 433 -4.77 29.05 -11.09
N GLN A 434 -4.83 29.69 -12.26
CA GLN A 434 -4.13 30.97 -12.46
C GLN A 434 -4.74 32.08 -11.60
N ALA A 435 -3.91 32.85 -10.89
CA ALA A 435 -4.34 34.02 -10.14
C ALA A 435 -4.92 35.11 -11.06
N THR A 436 -5.75 36.02 -10.55
CA THR A 436 -6.31 37.13 -11.35
C THR A 436 -5.25 38.09 -11.89
N THR A 437 -4.05 38.08 -11.31
CA THR A 437 -2.87 38.82 -11.76
C THR A 437 -2.09 38.09 -12.86
N ASP A 438 -2.41 36.83 -13.14
CA ASP A 438 -1.80 36.09 -14.25
C ASP A 438 -2.06 36.79 -15.59
N PRO A 439 -1.08 36.98 -16.49
CA PRO A 439 -1.28 37.72 -17.72
C PRO A 439 -2.36 37.12 -18.63
N ALA A 440 -2.52 35.79 -18.66
CA ALA A 440 -3.56 35.14 -19.44
C ALA A 440 -4.94 35.34 -18.79
N ARG A 441 -5.07 35.12 -17.48
CA ARG A 441 -6.32 35.39 -16.77
C ARG A 441 -6.70 36.88 -16.79
N ALA A 442 -5.74 37.77 -16.56
CA ALA A 442 -5.90 39.22 -16.59
C ALA A 442 -6.27 39.71 -17.99
N ALA A 443 -5.68 39.13 -19.04
CA ALA A 443 -6.11 39.38 -20.42
C ALA A 443 -7.56 38.94 -20.64
N GLY A 444 -7.94 37.75 -20.14
CA GLY A 444 -9.32 37.28 -20.18
C GLY A 444 -10.30 38.24 -19.50
N ILE A 445 -9.99 38.65 -18.26
CA ILE A 445 -10.79 39.61 -17.47
C ILE A 445 -10.88 40.98 -18.18
N THR A 446 -9.77 41.47 -18.72
CA THR A 446 -9.72 42.78 -19.39
C THR A 446 -10.50 42.75 -20.71
N ALA A 447 -10.42 41.64 -21.46
CA ALA A 447 -11.19 41.44 -22.68
C ALA A 447 -12.70 41.30 -22.39
N ASP A 448 -13.09 40.50 -21.41
CA ASP A 448 -14.48 40.31 -20.97
C ASP A 448 -15.14 41.62 -20.53
N ASN A 449 -14.42 42.43 -19.74
CA ASN A 449 -14.89 43.72 -19.25
C ASN A 449 -14.66 44.88 -20.22
N CYS A 450 -14.20 44.61 -21.45
CA CYS A 450 -13.90 45.67 -22.40
C CYS A 450 -15.17 46.42 -22.85
N THR A 451 -15.21 47.74 -22.63
CA THR A 451 -16.34 48.61 -23.03
C THR A 451 -16.03 49.52 -24.23
N GLY A 452 -14.84 49.40 -24.81
CA GLY A 452 -14.39 50.24 -25.92
C GLY A 452 -12.88 50.18 -26.15
N LEU A 453 -12.35 51.06 -27.00
CA LEU A 453 -10.92 51.07 -27.34
C LEU A 453 -9.96 51.31 -26.16
N SER A 454 -10.44 51.89 -25.05
CA SER A 454 -9.62 52.16 -23.85
C SER A 454 -9.07 50.91 -23.17
N CYS A 455 -9.67 49.74 -23.38
CA CYS A 455 -9.17 48.47 -22.83
C CYS A 455 -7.98 47.91 -23.62
N THR A 456 -7.80 48.31 -24.88
CA THR A 456 -7.02 47.55 -25.88
C THR A 456 -5.52 47.62 -25.65
N SER A 457 -4.98 48.73 -25.13
CA SER A 457 -3.54 48.87 -24.83
C SER A 457 -3.12 47.97 -23.66
N THR A 458 -3.89 48.01 -22.57
CA THR A 458 -3.69 47.12 -21.40
C THR A 458 -3.83 45.66 -21.81
N LEU A 459 -4.89 45.33 -22.56
CA LEU A 459 -5.10 43.98 -23.05
C LEU A 459 -3.97 43.49 -23.95
N GLN A 460 -3.49 44.33 -24.88
CA GLN A 460 -2.39 43.98 -25.76
C GLN A 460 -1.09 43.71 -24.96
N SER A 461 -0.81 44.53 -23.95
CA SER A 461 0.34 44.31 -23.05
C SER A 461 0.22 42.98 -22.30
N GLN A 462 -0.95 42.68 -21.75
CA GLN A 462 -1.20 41.43 -21.01
C GLN A 462 -1.06 40.20 -21.93
N LEU A 463 -1.59 40.26 -23.16
CA LEU A 463 -1.43 39.20 -24.15
C LEU A 463 0.03 39.00 -24.55
N THR A 464 0.79 40.07 -24.75
CA THR A 464 2.22 39.98 -25.06
C THR A 464 3.01 39.33 -23.92
N THR A 465 2.71 39.68 -22.66
CA THR A 465 3.32 39.04 -21.49
C THR A 465 2.88 37.57 -21.37
N ALA A 466 1.59 37.26 -21.61
CA ALA A 466 1.08 35.89 -21.61
C ALA A 466 1.74 35.02 -22.69
N MET A 467 2.09 35.60 -23.84
CA MET A 467 2.82 34.93 -24.91
C MET A 467 4.34 34.83 -24.67
N GLY A 468 4.91 35.74 -23.87
CA GLY A 468 6.34 35.81 -23.56
C GLY A 468 6.82 34.87 -22.44
N GLY A 469 5.90 34.40 -21.59
CA GLY A 469 6.19 33.53 -20.43
C GLY A 469 6.64 34.30 -19.17
N GLY A 470 6.66 33.60 -18.02
CA GLY A 470 7.17 34.14 -16.75
C GLY A 470 8.69 34.36 -16.76
N THR A 471 9.18 35.30 -15.95
CA THR A 471 10.63 35.49 -15.77
C THR A 471 11.15 34.48 -14.75
N PRO A 472 11.98 33.49 -15.13
CA PRO A 472 12.47 32.47 -14.20
C PRO A 472 13.38 33.10 -13.15
N ASP A 473 13.37 32.53 -11.95
CA ASP A 473 14.31 32.85 -10.89
C ASP A 473 15.70 32.36 -11.29
N PRO A 474 16.67 33.26 -11.58
CA PRO A 474 17.97 32.87 -12.08
C PRO A 474 18.80 32.12 -11.02
N SER A 475 18.38 32.18 -9.75
CA SER A 475 18.99 31.42 -8.67
C SER A 475 18.41 30.03 -8.54
N MET A 476 17.49 29.55 -9.39
CA MET A 476 16.86 28.24 -9.22
C MET A 476 17.15 27.31 -10.41
N PRO A 477 17.34 26.00 -10.16
CA PRO A 477 17.43 25.02 -11.24
C PRO A 477 16.13 24.96 -12.05
N ALA A 478 16.21 25.01 -13.38
CA ALA A 478 15.02 24.91 -14.24
C ALA A 478 14.38 23.51 -14.26
N ASN A 479 15.08 22.49 -13.76
CA ASN A 479 14.63 21.09 -13.76
C ASN A 479 15.03 20.39 -12.45
N TRP A 480 14.50 19.19 -12.22
CA TRP A 480 14.96 18.30 -11.17
C TRP A 480 16.46 18.01 -11.32
N THR A 481 17.19 17.99 -10.21
CA THR A 481 18.66 18.11 -10.21
C THR A 481 19.40 16.78 -10.06
N THR A 482 18.70 15.71 -9.68
CA THR A 482 19.31 14.39 -9.47
C THR A 482 18.71 13.36 -10.43
N PRO A 483 19.49 12.38 -10.92
CA PRO A 483 18.98 11.34 -11.80
C PRO A 483 17.81 10.56 -11.20
N ALA A 484 17.83 10.30 -9.89
CA ALA A 484 16.73 9.61 -9.21
C ALA A 484 15.42 10.41 -9.27
N CYS A 485 15.46 11.73 -9.06
CA CYS A 485 14.26 12.58 -9.10
C CYS A 485 13.77 12.82 -10.53
N ILE A 486 14.68 12.97 -11.48
CA ILE A 486 14.33 13.02 -12.90
C ILE A 486 13.62 11.71 -13.27
N SER A 487 14.20 10.56 -12.92
CA SER A 487 13.59 9.27 -13.23
C SER A 487 12.23 9.08 -12.56
N LEU A 488 12.10 9.49 -11.29
CA LEU A 488 10.84 9.40 -10.57
C LEU A 488 9.73 10.20 -11.25
N PHE A 489 9.98 11.46 -11.62
CA PHE A 489 8.93 12.37 -12.08
C PHE A 489 8.74 12.42 -13.60
N THR A 490 9.73 12.00 -14.39
CA THR A 490 9.70 12.18 -15.85
C THR A 490 9.89 10.89 -16.65
N SER A 491 10.21 9.75 -16.03
CA SER A 491 10.35 8.49 -16.77
C SER A 491 8.99 7.81 -16.97
N PRO A 492 8.66 7.42 -18.22
CA PRO A 492 7.58 6.48 -18.48
C PRO A 492 7.74 5.19 -17.67
N GLY A 493 6.66 4.67 -17.10
CA GLY A 493 6.69 3.48 -16.26
C GLY A 493 7.27 3.68 -14.86
N SER A 494 7.54 4.93 -14.45
CA SER A 494 7.77 5.25 -13.05
C SER A 494 6.51 4.94 -12.23
N TYR A 495 6.69 4.37 -11.03
CA TYR A 495 5.61 4.14 -10.08
C TYR A 495 4.91 5.45 -9.65
N TRP A 496 5.54 6.61 -9.91
CA TRP A 496 4.99 7.91 -9.56
C TRP A 496 3.59 8.15 -10.15
N ALA A 497 3.29 7.60 -11.32
CA ALA A 497 1.96 7.64 -11.91
C ALA A 497 0.85 7.17 -10.95
N ASP A 498 1.15 6.18 -10.10
CA ASP A 498 0.20 5.57 -9.17
C ASP A 498 0.02 6.38 -7.88
N TRP A 499 0.92 7.31 -7.59
CA TRP A 499 1.00 8.03 -6.31
C TRP A 499 0.87 9.55 -6.45
N ARG A 500 1.09 10.11 -7.64
CA ARG A 500 1.15 11.56 -7.89
C ARG A 500 -0.08 12.33 -7.45
N ASP A 501 -1.22 11.64 -7.34
CA ASP A 501 -2.49 12.23 -6.95
C ASP A 501 -2.83 12.12 -5.45
N LEU A 502 -2.03 11.35 -4.71
CA LEU A 502 -2.11 11.23 -3.25
C LEU A 502 -1.08 12.11 -2.53
N VAL A 503 -0.16 12.73 -3.28
CA VAL A 503 0.94 13.52 -2.71
C VAL A 503 0.79 15.00 -3.04
N PHE A 504 0.75 15.80 -1.98
CA PHE A 504 0.63 17.24 -2.00
C PHE A 504 1.88 17.89 -1.42
N TYR A 505 2.03 19.17 -1.69
CA TYR A 505 3.17 19.97 -1.31
C TYR A 505 2.75 21.40 -1.06
N GLN A 506 3.31 21.96 0.01
CA GLN A 506 3.16 23.37 0.31
C GLN A 506 4.51 24.05 0.49
N VAL A 507 4.75 25.15 -0.22
CA VAL A 507 5.90 26.03 -0.02
C VAL A 507 5.47 27.34 0.59
N THR A 508 6.27 27.80 1.56
CA THR A 508 6.06 29.12 2.17
C THR A 508 6.42 30.24 1.21
N THR A 509 5.85 31.41 1.44
CA THR A 509 6.14 32.63 0.68
C THR A 509 7.61 33.08 0.74
N ASN A 510 8.37 32.60 1.72
CA ASN A 510 9.80 32.86 1.88
C ASN A 510 10.66 32.06 0.90
N TYR A 511 10.26 30.83 0.63
CA TYR A 511 11.06 29.86 -0.11
C TYR A 511 10.46 29.53 -1.48
N GLN A 512 9.42 30.24 -1.89
CA GLN A 512 8.92 30.23 -3.27
C GLN A 512 9.88 30.97 -4.22
N PRO A 513 9.74 30.81 -5.54
CA PRO A 513 10.47 31.60 -6.53
C PRO A 513 10.30 33.12 -6.33
N GLY A 514 11.41 33.86 -6.29
CA GLY A 514 11.39 35.30 -6.04
C GLY A 514 10.98 35.74 -4.63
N GLY A 515 10.73 34.82 -3.69
CA GLY A 515 10.24 35.10 -2.33
C GLY A 515 11.19 35.89 -1.42
N GLY A 516 10.65 36.63 -0.45
CA GLY A 516 11.44 37.59 0.36
C GLY A 516 10.98 37.98 1.79
N ALA A 517 9.83 37.54 2.35
CA ALA A 517 9.53 37.72 3.79
C ALA A 517 8.28 36.98 4.36
N ASN A 518 8.47 36.43 5.58
CA ASN A 518 7.55 36.14 6.70
C ASN A 518 6.37 35.14 6.58
N ALA A 519 6.62 33.88 6.21
CA ALA A 519 5.79 32.78 6.69
C ALA A 519 6.62 31.49 6.82
N LEU A 520 6.43 30.75 7.89
CA LEU A 520 7.12 29.49 8.17
C LEU A 520 6.07 28.48 8.63
N LEU A 521 6.15 27.26 8.14
CA LEU A 521 5.17 26.22 8.46
C LEU A 521 5.48 25.61 9.82
N GLN A 522 4.42 25.30 10.55
CA GLN A 522 4.45 24.50 11.76
C GLN A 522 3.84 23.12 11.47
N ILE A 523 4.42 22.08 12.06
CA ILE A 523 3.87 20.73 12.01
C ILE A 523 3.76 20.23 13.45
N SER A 524 2.59 19.76 13.83
CA SER A 524 2.27 19.29 15.18
C SER A 524 1.79 17.83 15.16
N GLY A 525 1.60 17.24 16.35
CA GLY A 525 1.12 15.86 16.52
C GLY A 525 2.24 14.84 16.72
N SER A 526 1.85 13.62 17.13
CA SER A 526 2.79 12.57 17.53
C SER A 526 3.60 11.98 16.36
N GLY A 527 3.15 12.18 15.13
CA GLY A 527 3.85 11.81 13.90
C GLY A 527 5.07 12.71 13.63
N ASN A 528 5.11 13.91 14.21
CA ASN A 528 6.29 14.76 14.20
C ASN A 528 7.20 14.39 15.40
N PRO A 529 8.38 13.79 15.19
CA PRO A 529 9.28 13.41 16.28
C PRO A 529 9.78 14.61 17.10
N ASN A 530 9.72 15.83 16.54
CA ASN A 530 10.13 17.08 17.20
C ASN A 530 8.94 17.83 17.82
N GLY A 531 7.90 17.10 18.27
CA GLY A 531 6.64 17.61 18.81
C GLY A 531 6.74 18.99 19.49
N GLY A 532 6.34 20.03 18.75
CA GLY A 532 6.26 21.40 19.24
C GLY A 532 7.59 22.17 19.24
N ASN A 533 8.07 22.56 18.05
CA ASN A 533 8.75 23.84 17.72
C ASN A 533 9.71 23.61 16.54
N GLY A 534 9.15 23.63 15.33
CA GLY A 534 9.91 23.66 14.09
C GLY A 534 9.28 24.68 13.16
N THR A 535 10.13 25.39 12.44
CA THR A 535 9.78 26.50 11.57
C THR A 535 10.28 26.10 10.18
N TYR A 536 9.39 25.51 9.38
CA TYR A 536 9.75 24.78 8.17
C TYR A 536 9.54 25.59 6.89
N ARG A 537 10.31 25.28 5.85
CA ARG A 537 10.34 26.02 4.58
C ARG A 537 9.21 25.60 3.64
N ALA A 538 8.90 24.32 3.69
CA ALA A 538 7.86 23.66 2.93
C ALA A 538 7.42 22.38 3.67
N SER A 539 6.36 21.74 3.18
CA SER A 539 5.90 20.42 3.63
C SER A 539 5.54 19.54 2.44
N VAL A 540 5.71 18.23 2.63
CA VAL A 540 5.14 17.18 1.78
C VAL A 540 4.02 16.54 2.59
N ILE A 541 2.86 16.36 1.95
CA ILE A 541 1.69 15.74 2.56
C ILE A 541 1.33 14.53 1.71
N VAL A 542 1.18 13.37 2.33
CA VAL A 542 0.63 12.18 1.69
C VAL A 542 -0.73 11.91 2.31
N ALA A 543 -1.76 11.90 1.48
CA ALA A 543 -3.11 11.58 1.88
C ALA A 543 -3.16 10.13 2.38
N GLY A 544 -3.59 9.93 3.62
CA GLY A 544 -3.67 8.60 4.22
C GLY A 544 -4.87 7.80 3.73
N LYS A 545 -5.33 6.85 4.55
CA LYS A 545 -6.63 6.18 4.38
C LYS A 545 -7.78 7.19 4.25
N LYS A 546 -8.78 6.90 3.43
CA LYS A 546 -9.98 7.75 3.32
C LYS A 546 -10.71 7.83 4.68
N LEU A 547 -11.06 9.04 5.12
CA LEU A 547 -11.80 9.30 6.35
C LEU A 547 -13.13 10.00 6.06
N GLY A 548 -14.17 9.66 6.84
CA GLY A 548 -15.46 10.36 6.83
C GLY A 548 -16.11 10.47 5.45
N THR A 549 -16.44 11.70 5.05
CA THR A 549 -17.15 12.02 3.79
C THR A 549 -16.22 12.31 2.62
N GLN A 550 -14.91 12.08 2.74
CA GLN A 550 -13.99 12.23 1.63
C GLN A 550 -14.53 11.47 0.41
N THR A 551 -14.24 11.95 -0.79
CA THR A 551 -14.52 11.26 -2.05
C THR A 551 -13.22 11.24 -2.85
N ARG A 552 -12.87 10.12 -3.47
CA ARG A 552 -11.64 10.03 -4.30
C ARG A 552 -12.03 9.47 -5.66
N ALA A 553 -13.09 10.05 -6.22
CA ALA A 553 -13.80 9.52 -7.38
C ALA A 553 -13.14 9.97 -8.68
N ASN A 554 -12.55 11.17 -8.71
CA ASN A 554 -11.89 11.70 -9.88
C ASN A 554 -10.64 12.52 -9.51
N PRO A 555 -9.43 11.97 -9.71
CA PRO A 555 -8.19 12.67 -9.39
C PRO A 555 -7.95 13.97 -10.17
N TYR A 556 -8.70 14.22 -11.23
CA TYR A 556 -8.56 15.40 -12.07
C TYR A 556 -9.37 16.61 -11.59
N VAL A 557 -10.41 16.41 -10.77
CA VAL A 557 -11.33 17.50 -10.36
C VAL A 557 -11.66 17.50 -8.88
N ASP A 558 -11.33 16.44 -8.15
CA ASP A 558 -11.61 16.34 -6.72
C ASP A 558 -10.73 17.34 -5.95
N PRO A 559 -11.32 18.24 -5.16
CA PRO A 559 -10.59 19.26 -4.41
C PRO A 559 -9.75 18.66 -3.27
N PRO A 560 -8.82 19.39 -2.65
CA PRO A 560 -7.93 18.79 -1.64
C PRO A 560 -8.67 18.23 -0.41
N ASN A 561 -9.84 18.76 -0.05
CA ASN A 561 -10.69 18.23 1.04
C ASN A 561 -11.27 16.84 0.76
N ASP A 562 -11.26 16.41 -0.49
CA ASP A 562 -11.68 15.09 -0.93
C ASP A 562 -10.55 14.04 -0.73
N TYR A 563 -9.31 14.53 -0.56
CA TYR A 563 -8.12 13.71 -0.29
C TYR A 563 -7.64 13.78 1.16
N LEU A 564 -7.44 15.00 1.67
CA LEU A 564 -6.76 15.30 2.93
C LEU A 564 -7.72 15.31 4.11
N ALA A 565 -7.26 14.80 5.24
CA ALA A 565 -8.05 14.61 6.44
C ALA A 565 -8.56 15.93 7.04
N ASN A 566 -9.83 15.89 7.42
CA ASN A 566 -10.48 16.91 8.22
C ASN A 566 -11.06 16.22 9.47
N PRO A 567 -10.80 16.71 10.70
CA PRO A 567 -11.44 16.18 11.90
C PRO A 567 -12.97 16.08 11.74
N ILE A 568 -13.53 14.94 12.15
CA ILE A 568 -14.97 14.72 12.24
C ILE A 568 -15.64 15.77 13.13
N SER A 569 -16.88 16.16 12.81
CA SER A 569 -17.60 17.31 13.41
C SER A 569 -17.72 17.32 14.94
N GLU A 570 -17.48 16.20 15.62
CA GLU A 570 -17.54 16.09 17.09
C GLU A 570 -16.29 16.69 17.77
N PHE A 571 -15.17 16.83 17.06
CA PHE A 571 -13.91 17.39 17.55
C PHE A 571 -13.58 18.78 16.95
N SER A 572 -14.39 19.28 16.01
CA SER A 572 -14.18 20.56 15.33
C SER A 572 -14.39 21.81 16.20
N ALA A 573 -14.89 21.64 17.43
CA ALA A 573 -15.11 22.73 18.38
C ALA A 573 -13.88 23.09 19.22
N ASP A 574 -12.81 22.28 19.19
CA ASP A 574 -11.57 22.59 19.88
C ASP A 574 -10.62 23.39 18.96
N PRO A 575 -10.27 24.64 19.30
CA PRO A 575 -9.40 25.50 18.50
C PRO A 575 -7.96 24.97 18.35
N LEU A 576 -7.59 23.89 19.03
CA LEU A 576 -6.32 23.17 18.84
C LEU A 576 -6.36 22.12 17.71
N PHE A 577 -7.54 21.81 17.15
CA PHE A 577 -7.69 20.87 16.03
C PHE A 577 -7.58 21.62 14.71
N VAL A 578 -6.35 21.74 14.21
CA VAL A 578 -6.06 22.25 12.86
C VAL A 578 -6.35 21.14 11.83
N THR A 579 -6.99 21.50 10.72
CA THR A 579 -7.32 20.58 9.63
C THR A 579 -6.16 20.52 8.63
N ASN A 580 -5.88 19.37 8.03
CA ASN A 580 -5.00 19.30 6.86
C ASN A 580 -5.76 19.53 5.55
N ALA A 581 -7.10 19.54 5.58
CA ALA A 581 -7.91 19.91 4.43
C ALA A 581 -7.59 21.34 3.98
N HIS A 582 -7.38 21.49 2.68
CA HIS A 582 -7.01 22.76 2.05
C HIS A 582 -8.06 23.20 1.02
N SER A 583 -8.14 24.52 0.84
CA SER A 583 -8.70 25.11 -0.38
C SER A 583 -7.58 25.83 -1.12
N ASP A 584 -7.61 25.83 -2.45
CA ASP A 584 -6.55 26.32 -3.34
C ASP A 584 -6.15 27.80 -3.13
N THR A 585 -6.86 28.53 -2.27
CA THR A 585 -6.74 29.98 -2.11
C THR A 585 -6.23 30.43 -0.74
N THR A 586 -6.16 29.54 0.26
CA THR A 586 -5.69 29.90 1.60
C THR A 586 -4.51 29.04 2.04
N LEU A 587 -3.36 29.69 2.19
CA LEU A 587 -2.16 29.08 2.76
C LEU A 587 -2.40 28.72 4.22
N THR A 588 -2.21 27.45 4.58
CA THR A 588 -2.10 27.09 5.99
C THR A 588 -0.70 27.41 6.49
N THR A 589 -0.59 27.85 7.73
CA THR A 589 0.69 27.95 8.42
C THR A 589 0.97 26.73 9.31
N SER A 590 0.00 25.82 9.44
CA SER A 590 0.06 24.73 10.42
C SER A 590 -0.51 23.44 9.84
N PHE A 591 0.19 22.33 10.07
CA PHE A 591 -0.22 20.97 9.72
C PHE A 591 -0.20 20.08 10.96
N ILE A 592 -0.96 18.98 10.92
CA ILE A 592 -0.96 17.96 11.99
C ILE A 592 -0.70 16.60 11.37
N THR A 593 0.09 15.78 12.06
CA THR A 593 0.31 14.38 11.67
C THR A 593 0.46 13.49 12.91
N TYR A 594 -0.09 12.29 12.86
CA TYR A 594 -0.11 11.35 13.98
C TYR A 594 0.56 10.02 13.61
N LYS A 595 1.14 9.34 14.60
CA LYS A 595 1.59 7.95 14.43
C LYS A 595 0.37 7.04 14.33
N THR A 596 0.49 5.91 13.63
CA THR A 596 -0.57 4.89 13.53
C THR A 596 -1.02 4.33 14.90
N SER A 597 -0.15 4.39 15.91
CA SER A 597 -0.46 3.99 17.29
C SER A 597 -1.23 5.04 18.10
N ASP A 598 -1.40 6.25 17.56
CA ASP A 598 -2.06 7.36 18.25
C ASP A 598 -3.59 7.27 18.06
N PRO A 599 -4.40 7.41 19.13
CA PRO A 599 -5.86 7.41 19.01
C PRO A 599 -6.41 8.43 18.01
N TYR A 600 -5.75 9.58 17.82
CA TYR A 600 -6.19 10.60 16.88
C TYR A 600 -5.92 10.26 15.41
N TYR A 601 -5.11 9.23 15.13
CA TYR A 601 -4.84 8.78 13.76
C TYR A 601 -6.11 8.39 13.01
N GLN A 602 -7.12 7.86 13.69
CA GLN A 602 -8.40 7.50 13.07
C GLN A 602 -9.18 8.72 12.53
N ASN A 603 -8.82 9.94 12.95
CA ASN A 603 -9.47 11.20 12.55
C ASN A 603 -8.58 12.07 11.65
N ILE A 604 -7.26 12.00 11.83
CA ILE A 604 -6.26 12.69 11.00
C ILE A 604 -5.13 11.70 10.74
N ASN A 605 -5.12 11.12 9.55
CA ASN A 605 -4.16 10.10 9.15
C ASN A 605 -3.21 10.55 8.03
N ASP A 606 -3.28 11.80 7.57
CA ASP A 606 -2.31 12.28 6.59
C ASP A 606 -0.90 12.29 7.19
N LEU A 607 0.04 11.80 6.39
CA LEU A 607 1.44 11.89 6.72
C LEU A 607 1.98 13.23 6.25
N VAL A 608 2.51 14.02 7.19
CA VAL A 608 3.12 15.32 6.87
C VAL A 608 4.60 15.26 7.21
N LEU A 609 5.45 15.46 6.21
CA LEU A 609 6.89 15.62 6.38
C LEU A 609 7.30 17.07 6.15
N CYS A 610 8.15 17.60 7.01
CA CYS A 610 8.71 18.94 6.81
C CYS A 610 9.86 18.94 5.79
N LEU A 611 10.12 20.11 5.22
CA LEU A 611 11.25 20.38 4.35
C LEU A 611 12.09 21.53 4.91
N ASP A 612 13.40 21.33 4.95
CA ASP A 612 14.37 22.29 5.49
C ASP A 612 15.63 22.48 4.61
N GLY A 613 15.70 21.80 3.46
CA GLY A 613 16.82 21.88 2.54
C GLY A 613 18.06 21.15 3.07
N LYS A 614 17.88 19.98 3.71
CA LYS A 614 18.93 19.18 4.35
C LYS A 614 19.65 19.89 5.49
N GLY A 615 18.91 20.59 6.35
CA GLY A 615 19.47 21.21 7.54
C GLY A 615 20.47 22.36 7.26
N ILE A 616 20.46 22.94 6.05
CA ILE A 616 21.30 24.10 5.69
C ILE A 616 20.98 25.33 6.58
N ASN A 617 19.84 25.33 7.29
CA ASN A 617 19.55 26.32 8.34
C ASN A 617 19.50 25.63 9.72
N PRO A 618 20.36 26.00 10.68
CA PRO A 618 20.45 25.36 11.99
C PRO A 618 19.20 25.53 12.88
N THR A 619 18.27 26.42 12.51
CA THR A 619 17.02 26.68 13.25
C THR A 619 15.84 25.80 12.81
N SER A 620 15.98 25.05 11.72
CA SER A 620 14.97 24.12 11.20
C SER A 620 15.56 22.72 11.17
N GLN A 621 15.14 21.84 12.08
CA GLN A 621 15.53 20.43 12.05
C GLN A 621 14.34 19.56 11.63
N CYS A 622 14.43 19.02 10.42
CA CYS A 622 13.62 17.90 9.95
C CYS A 622 14.42 16.61 10.10
N ASN A 623 14.13 15.81 11.13
CA ASN A 623 14.70 14.47 11.27
C ASN A 623 13.88 13.43 10.52
#